data_AF-A0A1B6F7L8-F1
#
_entry.id   AF-A0A1B6F7L8-F1
#
_cell.length_a   1.000
_cell.length_b   1.000
_cell.length_c   1.000
_cell.angle_alpha   90.00
_cell.angle_beta   90.00
_cell.angle_gamma   90.00
#
_symmetry.space_group_name_H-M   'P 1'
#
loop_
_entity.id
_entity.type
_entity.pdbx_description
1 polymer ?
#
loop_
_entity_poly.entity_id
_entity_poly.type
_entity_poly.pdbx_seq_one_letter_code
_entity_poly.pdbx_strand_id
1 'polypeptide(L)'
;EKRSHVVMNLPAIAVNFLSAFKYLFSMDQLKQIRILPLVHVYCFVKGEGDSKEMATALVEDQLNCSISEAVNEVFFVRNVAPNKDMMRISFQLTESMVQGGKRPLELETEVKEKEAKKRPLELETEVKEKEAKKRPLELE
;
A
#
# COMPACT_ATOMS: atom_id res chain seq x y z
N GLU A 1 23.32 -13.48 8.50
CA GLU A 1 22.71 -12.13 8.56
C GLU A 1 21.38 -12.21 9.29
N LYS A 2 20.94 -11.12 9.96
CA LYS A 2 19.63 -11.08 10.62
C LYS A 2 18.56 -10.81 9.56
N ARG A 3 17.52 -11.63 9.52
CA ARG A 3 16.36 -11.46 8.61
C ARG A 3 15.17 -10.91 9.39
N SER A 4 14.46 -9.94 8.83
CA SER A 4 13.23 -9.41 9.40
C SER A 4 12.03 -10.28 9.01
N HIS A 5 11.12 -10.49 9.94
CA HIS A 5 9.90 -11.26 9.74
C HIS A 5 8.68 -10.39 10.04
N VAL A 6 7.68 -10.43 9.17
CA VAL A 6 6.38 -9.77 9.37
C VAL A 6 5.32 -10.84 9.53
N VAL A 7 4.55 -10.80 10.62
CA VAL A 7 3.50 -11.76 10.91
C VAL A 7 2.14 -11.06 10.87
N MET A 8 1.29 -11.47 9.95
CA MET A 8 -0.06 -10.95 9.77
C MET A 8 -1.07 -11.98 10.29
N ASN A 9 -1.22 -12.04 11.62
CA ASN A 9 -2.06 -13.03 12.30
C ASN A 9 -3.49 -12.52 12.56
N LEU A 10 -4.14 -12.03 11.51
CA LEU A 10 -5.56 -11.67 11.52
C LEU A 10 -6.27 -12.36 10.35
N PRO A 11 -6.54 -13.68 10.45
CA PRO A 11 -6.80 -14.52 9.27
C PRO A 11 -8.04 -14.16 8.47
N ALA A 12 -8.99 -13.44 9.08
CA ALA A 12 -10.18 -12.96 8.41
C ALA A 12 -9.91 -11.88 7.36
N ILE A 13 -8.88 -11.04 7.57
CA ILE A 13 -8.64 -9.84 6.74
C ILE A 13 -7.16 -9.58 6.42
N ALA A 14 -6.22 -10.39 6.91
CA ALA A 14 -4.79 -10.15 6.75
C ALA A 14 -4.38 -10.01 5.28
N VAL A 15 -4.96 -10.81 4.39
CA VAL A 15 -4.68 -10.74 2.95
C VAL A 15 -4.98 -9.37 2.35
N ASN A 16 -6.01 -8.66 2.84
CA ASN A 16 -6.41 -7.34 2.34
C ASN A 16 -5.32 -6.27 2.56
N PHE A 17 -4.46 -6.48 3.56
CA PHE A 17 -3.38 -5.56 3.89
C PHE A 17 -2.09 -5.85 3.13
N LEU A 18 -2.02 -6.93 2.34
CA LEU A 18 -0.83 -7.26 1.53
C LEU A 18 -0.51 -6.15 0.52
N SER A 19 -1.55 -5.46 0.04
CA SER A 19 -1.40 -4.29 -0.83
C SER A 19 -0.56 -3.17 -0.20
N ALA A 20 -0.45 -3.10 1.13
CA ALA A 20 0.38 -2.10 1.83
C ALA A 20 1.88 -2.31 1.65
N PHE A 21 2.32 -3.48 1.18
CA PHE A 21 3.72 -3.72 0.82
C PHE A 21 4.08 -3.09 -0.53
N LYS A 22 3.10 -2.84 -1.40
CA LYS A 22 3.34 -2.13 -2.67
C LYS A 22 3.81 -0.72 -2.35
N TYR A 23 4.82 -0.26 -3.09
CA TYR A 23 5.38 1.08 -2.92
C TYR A 23 5.98 1.34 -1.53
N LEU A 24 6.40 0.29 -0.82
CA LEU A 24 6.98 0.43 0.52
C LEU A 24 8.34 1.13 0.49
N PHE A 25 9.09 0.96 -0.60
CA PHE A 25 10.44 1.51 -0.74
C PHE A 25 10.61 2.26 -2.05
N SER A 26 11.32 3.38 -1.99
CA SER A 26 11.85 4.04 -3.18
C SER A 26 12.97 3.21 -3.82
N MET A 27 13.27 3.48 -5.09
CA MET A 27 14.38 2.83 -5.81
C MET A 27 15.72 2.97 -5.08
N ASP A 28 15.99 4.13 -4.48
CA ASP A 28 17.26 4.37 -3.80
C ASP A 28 17.33 3.68 -2.42
N GLN A 29 16.19 3.49 -1.76
CA GLN A 29 16.12 2.68 -0.54
C GLN A 29 16.31 1.20 -0.85
N LEU A 30 15.72 0.67 -1.93
CA LEU A 30 15.87 -0.73 -2.32
C LEU A 30 17.34 -1.11 -2.55
N LYS A 31 18.13 -0.22 -3.19
CA LYS A 31 19.57 -0.44 -3.40
C LYS A 31 20.36 -0.62 -2.09
N GLN A 32 19.85 -0.12 -0.97
CA GLN A 32 20.49 -0.22 0.34
C GLN A 32 20.02 -1.46 1.14
N ILE A 33 18.90 -2.06 0.72
CA ILE A 33 18.30 -3.21 1.40
C ILE A 33 18.87 -4.49 0.79
N ARG A 34 19.68 -5.23 1.56
CA ARG A 34 20.22 -6.53 1.11
C ARG A 34 19.21 -7.66 1.14
N ILE A 35 18.34 -7.67 2.14
CA ILE A 35 17.38 -8.75 2.39
C ILE A 35 16.05 -8.12 2.74
N LEU A 36 15.04 -8.36 1.90
CA LEU A 36 13.67 -7.95 2.16
C LEU A 36 13.04 -8.81 3.28
N PRO A 37 11.93 -8.40 3.90
CA PRO A 37 11.30 -9.18 4.96
C PRO A 37 10.68 -10.50 4.45
N LEU A 38 10.70 -11.54 5.30
CA LEU A 38 9.86 -12.73 5.12
C LEU A 38 8.47 -12.44 5.72
N VAL A 39 7.43 -12.54 4.91
CA VAL A 39 6.05 -12.29 5.32
C VAL A 39 5.36 -13.61 5.60
N HIS A 40 4.71 -13.69 6.76
CA HIS A 40 3.85 -14.79 7.17
C HIS A 40 2.41 -14.27 7.25
N VAL A 41 1.59 -14.62 6.27
CA VAL A 41 0.18 -14.22 6.23
C VAL A 41 -0.70 -15.41 6.57
N TYR A 42 -1.53 -15.24 7.59
CA TYR A 42 -2.57 -16.22 7.91
C TYR A 42 -3.85 -15.84 7.18
N CYS A 43 -4.57 -16.83 6.66
CA CYS A 43 -5.84 -16.60 5.99
C CYS A 43 -6.81 -17.75 6.22
N PHE A 44 -8.10 -17.49 6.02
CA PHE A 44 -9.10 -18.53 5.93
C PHE A 44 -9.39 -18.88 4.47
N VAL A 45 -9.42 -20.17 4.16
CA VAL A 45 -9.90 -20.70 2.90
C VAL A 45 -11.19 -21.46 3.12
N LYS A 46 -12.13 -21.36 2.19
CA LYS A 46 -13.44 -22.00 2.26
C LYS A 46 -13.73 -22.69 0.93
N GLY A 47 -14.21 -23.92 0.98
CA GLY A 47 -14.63 -24.67 -0.20
C GLY A 47 -14.11 -26.09 -0.23
N GLU A 48 -14.45 -26.80 -1.30
CA GLU A 48 -13.99 -28.15 -1.60
C GLU A 48 -12.88 -28.02 -2.66
N GLY A 49 -11.63 -28.25 -2.27
CA GLY A 49 -10.46 -28.06 -3.13
C GLY A 49 -9.14 -28.10 -2.35
N ASP A 50 -8.01 -27.90 -3.02
CA ASP A 50 -6.71 -27.81 -2.33
C ASP A 50 -6.60 -26.47 -1.58
N SER A 51 -6.70 -26.54 -0.25
CA SER A 51 -6.55 -25.41 0.66
C SER A 51 -5.25 -24.62 0.45
N LYS A 52 -4.16 -25.25 -0.01
CA LYS A 52 -2.89 -24.57 -0.28
C LYS A 52 -2.94 -23.74 -1.56
N GLU A 53 -3.53 -24.26 -2.63
CA GLU A 53 -3.69 -23.52 -3.88
C GLU A 53 -4.62 -22.33 -3.70
N MET A 54 -5.77 -22.55 -3.03
CA MET A 54 -6.71 -21.47 -2.70
C MET A 54 -6.06 -20.38 -1.83
N ALA A 55 -5.26 -20.77 -0.84
CA ALA A 55 -4.57 -19.82 0.03
C ALA A 55 -3.52 -19.00 -0.74
N THR A 56 -2.77 -19.65 -1.64
CA THR A 56 -1.80 -18.99 -2.53
C THR A 56 -2.51 -17.99 -3.45
N ALA A 57 -3.61 -18.39 -4.08
CA ALA A 57 -4.40 -17.54 -4.96
C ALA A 57 -4.92 -16.27 -4.25
N LEU A 58 -5.38 -16.39 -2.99
CA LEU A 58 -5.80 -15.23 -2.20
C LEU A 58 -4.66 -14.22 -1.96
N VAL A 59 -3.43 -14.69 -1.79
CA VAL A 59 -2.27 -13.82 -1.59
C VAL A 59 -1.86 -13.16 -2.91
N GLU A 60 -1.83 -13.92 -4.00
CA GLU A 60 -1.49 -13.42 -5.34
C GLU A 60 -2.49 -12.38 -5.85
N ASP A 61 -3.79 -12.60 -5.62
CA ASP A 61 -4.87 -11.64 -5.95
C ASP A 61 -4.64 -10.29 -5.27
N GLN A 62 -4.32 -10.28 -3.97
CA GLN A 62 -4.09 -9.03 -3.24
C GLN A 62 -2.78 -8.32 -3.63
N LEU A 63 -1.76 -9.10 -4.00
CA LEU A 63 -0.49 -8.57 -4.51
C LEU A 63 -0.54 -8.18 -5.99
N ASN A 64 -1.54 -8.61 -6.76
CA ASN A 64 -1.59 -8.50 -8.23
C ASN A 64 -0.32 -9.03 -8.91
N CYS A 65 0.31 -10.07 -8.35
CA CYS A 65 1.49 -10.70 -8.93
C CYS A 65 1.62 -12.14 -8.43
N SER A 66 2.31 -12.99 -9.20
CA SER A 66 2.59 -14.34 -8.72
C SER A 66 3.66 -14.32 -7.62
N ILE A 67 3.51 -15.22 -6.65
CA ILE A 67 4.47 -15.44 -5.57
C ILE A 67 5.19 -16.79 -5.69
N SER A 68 4.94 -17.58 -6.73
CA SER A 68 5.37 -18.98 -6.84
C SER A 68 6.87 -19.19 -6.57
N GLU A 69 7.73 -18.30 -7.08
CA GLU A 69 9.19 -18.37 -6.89
C GLU A 69 9.66 -17.81 -5.54
N ALA A 70 8.80 -17.08 -4.84
CA ALA A 70 9.07 -16.42 -3.58
C ALA A 70 8.49 -17.17 -2.37
N VAL A 71 7.63 -18.16 -2.59
CA VAL A 71 7.01 -18.95 -1.53
C VAL A 71 8.04 -19.83 -0.86
N ASN A 72 8.16 -19.65 0.45
CA ASN A 72 9.01 -20.45 1.31
C ASN A 72 8.25 -21.65 1.87
N GLU A 73 6.96 -21.48 2.20
CA GLU A 73 6.11 -22.53 2.75
C GLU A 73 4.61 -22.17 2.67
N VAL A 74 3.76 -23.15 2.36
CA VAL A 74 2.31 -23.08 2.58
C VAL A 74 1.90 -24.13 3.60
N PHE A 75 1.44 -23.68 4.76
CA PHE A 75 1.22 -24.51 5.93
C PHE A 75 -0.27 -24.55 6.32
N PHE A 76 -0.81 -25.76 6.51
CA PHE A 76 -2.13 -25.96 7.09
C PHE A 76 -2.04 -25.79 8.61
N VAL A 77 -2.76 -24.81 9.16
CA VAL A 77 -2.71 -24.51 10.60
C VAL A 77 -3.71 -25.37 11.36
N ARG A 78 -4.98 -25.34 10.94
CA ARG A 78 -6.09 -26.11 11.53
C ARG A 78 -7.38 -25.93 10.73
N ASN A 79 -8.33 -26.83 10.94
CA ASN A 79 -9.73 -26.58 10.60
C ASN A 79 -10.35 -25.59 11.60
N VAL A 80 -11.15 -24.63 11.12
CA VAL A 80 -11.81 -23.63 11.99
C VAL A 80 -13.33 -23.68 11.94
N ALA A 81 -13.89 -24.31 10.92
CA ALA A 81 -15.31 -24.65 10.80
C ALA A 81 -15.48 -25.73 9.71
N PRO A 82 -16.66 -26.36 9.58
CA PRO A 82 -16.94 -27.24 8.44
C PRO A 82 -16.61 -26.55 7.11
N ASN A 83 -15.79 -27.20 6.28
CA ASN A 83 -15.32 -26.72 4.98
C ASN A 83 -14.58 -25.36 5.02
N LYS A 84 -13.98 -25.02 6.17
CA LYS A 84 -13.19 -23.80 6.35
C LYS A 84 -11.90 -24.09 7.11
N ASP A 85 -10.79 -23.91 6.43
CA ASP A 85 -9.46 -24.11 6.98
C ASP A 85 -8.74 -22.79 7.24
N MET A 86 -7.84 -22.80 8.21
CA MET A 86 -6.87 -21.74 8.44
C MET A 86 -5.52 -22.17 7.85
N MET A 87 -5.00 -21.34 6.97
CA MET A 87 -3.73 -21.55 6.27
C MET A 87 -2.75 -20.46 6.66
N ARG A 88 -1.45 -20.73 6.51
CA ARG A 88 -0.37 -19.76 6.57
C ARG A 88 0.47 -19.85 5.31
N ILE A 89 0.66 -18.73 4.64
CA ILE A 89 1.62 -18.61 3.54
C ILE A 89 2.82 -17.84 4.07
N SER A 90 4.01 -18.41 3.91
CA SER A 90 5.28 -17.75 4.19
C SER A 90 5.99 -17.49 2.87
N PHE A 91 6.23 -16.24 2.53
CA PHE A 91 6.90 -15.86 1.28
C PHE A 91 7.84 -14.68 1.48
N GLN A 92 8.91 -14.67 0.69
CA GLN A 92 9.94 -13.64 0.73
C GLN A 92 9.48 -12.46 -0.14
N LEU A 93 9.45 -11.23 0.40
CA LEU A 93 9.17 -10.08 -0.46
C LEU A 93 10.29 -9.93 -1.50
N THR A 94 9.89 -9.66 -2.74
CA THR A 94 10.79 -9.37 -3.86
C THR A 94 10.75 -7.88 -4.19
N GLU A 95 11.75 -7.39 -4.92
CA GLU A 95 11.79 -5.99 -5.37
C GLU A 95 10.52 -5.62 -6.15
N SER A 96 10.05 -6.48 -7.05
CA SER A 96 8.83 -6.25 -7.84
C SER A 96 7.56 -6.10 -7.00
N MET A 97 7.50 -6.69 -5.80
CA MET A 97 6.35 -6.58 -4.90
C MET A 97 6.32 -5.27 -4.11
N VAL A 98 7.49 -4.67 -3.89
CA VAL A 98 7.64 -3.49 -3.01
C VAL A 98 7.99 -2.21 -3.77
N GLN A 99 8.46 -2.34 -5.00
CA GLN A 99 8.86 -1.24 -5.87
C GLN A 99 7.65 -0.50 -6.43
N GLY A 100 7.76 0.82 -6.50
CA GLY A 100 7.01 1.64 -7.45
C GLY A 100 6.91 3.10 -7.03
N GLY A 101 5.92 3.82 -7.59
CA GLY A 101 5.74 5.25 -7.37
C GLY A 101 5.32 5.61 -5.95
N LYS A 102 4.90 6.86 -5.72
CA LYS A 102 4.40 7.30 -4.41
C LYS A 102 3.13 6.52 -4.03
N ARG A 103 2.98 6.22 -2.74
CA ARG A 103 1.74 5.60 -2.25
C ARG A 103 0.53 6.50 -2.57
N PRO A 104 -0.66 5.95 -2.87
CA PRO A 104 -1.87 6.76 -3.07
C PRO A 104 -2.10 7.77 -1.94
N LEU A 105 -1.84 7.35 -0.71
CA LEU A 105 -1.96 8.21 0.48
C LEU A 105 -0.96 9.38 0.46
N GLU A 106 0.26 9.17 -0.05
CA GLU A 106 1.28 10.23 -0.19
C GLU A 106 0.91 11.21 -1.30
N LEU A 107 0.35 10.71 -2.41
CA LEU A 107 -0.19 11.55 -3.48
C LEU A 107 -1.32 12.45 -2.97
N GLU A 108 -2.24 11.91 -2.17
CA GLU A 108 -3.32 12.69 -1.55
C GLU A 108 -2.79 13.76 -0.59
N THR A 109 -1.78 13.44 0.23
CA THR A 109 -1.16 14.44 1.12
C THR A 109 -0.43 15.54 0.35
N GLU A 110 0.26 15.20 -0.74
CA GLU A 110 0.94 16.19 -1.58
C GLU A 110 -0.03 17.07 -2.34
N VAL A 111 -1.16 16.52 -2.82
CA VAL A 111 -2.23 17.30 -3.45
C VAL A 111 -2.82 18.27 -2.43
N LYS A 112 -3.13 17.82 -1.20
CA LYS A 112 -3.64 18.68 -0.14
C LYS A 112 -2.65 19.78 0.27
N GLU A 113 -1.35 19.48 0.37
CA GLU A 113 -0.33 20.49 0.63
C GLU A 113 -0.18 21.50 -0.51
N LYS A 114 -0.19 21.03 -1.76
CA LYS A 114 -0.10 21.91 -2.94
C LYS A 114 -1.33 22.80 -3.07
N GLU A 115 -2.52 22.30 -2.75
CA GLU A 115 -3.76 23.10 -2.69
C GLU A 115 -3.78 24.10 -1.53
N ALA A 116 -3.22 23.75 -0.38
CA ALA A 116 -3.08 24.67 0.75
C ALA A 116 -2.11 25.83 0.43
N LYS A 117 -1.03 25.55 -0.31
CA LYS A 117 -0.02 26.55 -0.72
C LYS A 117 -0.46 27.44 -1.89
N LYS A 118 -1.52 27.10 -2.64
CA LYS A 118 -2.07 27.95 -3.72
C LYS A 118 -3.02 29.05 -3.23
N ARG A 119 -3.67 28.86 -2.08
CA ARG A 119 -4.65 29.81 -1.52
C ARG A 119 -4.13 31.19 -1.06
N PRO A 120 -2.83 31.46 -0.80
CA PRO A 120 -2.39 32.80 -0.42
C PRO A 120 -2.40 33.83 -1.57
N LEU A 121 -2.32 33.40 -2.84
CA LEU A 121 -2.13 34.34 -3.96
C LEU A 121 -3.43 34.96 -4.51
N GLU A 122 -4.57 34.31 -4.32
CA GLU A 122 -5.86 34.76 -4.89
C GLU A 122 -6.47 35.95 -4.11
N LEU A 123 -6.19 36.06 -2.82
CA LEU A 123 -6.62 37.20 -1.98
C LEU A 123 -5.84 38.48 -2.30
N GLU A 124 -4.55 38.39 -2.67
CA GLU A 124 -3.75 39.58 -3.00
C GLU A 124 -4.12 40.18 -4.37
N THR A 125 -4.56 39.35 -5.32
CA THR A 125 -5.00 39.81 -6.64
C THR A 125 -6.36 40.53 -6.59
N GLU A 126 -7.31 40.06 -5.76
CA GLU A 126 -8.61 40.73 -5.61
C GLU A 126 -8.52 42.07 -4.87
N VAL A 127 -7.57 42.21 -3.92
CA VAL A 127 -7.38 43.47 -3.19
C VAL A 127 -6.76 44.54 -4.10
N LYS A 128 -5.76 44.18 -4.93
CA LYS A 128 -5.13 45.11 -5.88
C LYS A 128 -6.08 45.56 -7.00
N GLU A 129 -6.98 44.70 -7.46
CA GLU A 129 -7.95 45.08 -8.51
C GLU A 129 -9.04 46.04 -7.97
N LYS A 130 -9.39 45.93 -6.68
CA LYS A 130 -10.34 46.83 -6.01
C LYS A 130 -9.72 48.19 -5.67
N GLU A 131 -8.42 48.25 -5.36
CA GLU A 131 -7.71 49.53 -5.16
C GLU A 131 -7.48 50.29 -6.48
N ALA A 132 -7.20 49.61 -7.60
CA ALA A 132 -6.97 50.25 -8.88
C ALA A 132 -8.21 50.97 -9.46
N LYS A 133 -9.42 50.57 -9.05
CA LYS A 133 -10.72 51.17 -9.47
C LYS A 133 -11.15 52.37 -8.64
N LYS A 134 -10.39 52.78 -7.60
CA LYS A 134 -10.61 54.01 -6.83
C LYS A 134 -9.56 55.07 -7.18
N ARG A 135 -9.70 55.77 -8.31
CA ARG A 135 -9.09 57.10 -8.49
C ARG A 135 -10.18 58.11 -8.83
N PRO A 136 -10.26 59.26 -8.14
CA PRO A 136 -11.34 60.23 -8.34
C PRO A 136 -11.14 61.00 -9.66
N LEU A 137 -12.25 61.32 -10.34
CA LEU A 137 -12.28 62.45 -11.27
C LEU A 137 -12.07 63.73 -10.43
N GLU A 138 -10.92 64.38 -10.57
CA GLU A 138 -10.78 65.79 -10.18
C GLU A 138 -11.18 66.68 -11.35
N LEU A 139 -11.85 67.77 -10.97
CA LEU A 139 -12.69 68.66 -11.75
C LEU A 139 -11.90 69.60 -12.68
N GLU A 140 -12.48 69.93 -13.83
CA GLU A 140 -12.44 71.28 -14.43
C GLU A 140 -13.85 71.90 -14.35
#